data_AF-A0AAD5AY80-F1
#
_entry.id   AF-A0AAD5AY80-F1
#
_cell.length_a   1.000
_cell.length_b   1.000
_cell.length_c   1.000
_cell.angle_alpha   90.00
_cell.angle_beta   90.00
_cell.angle_gamma   90.00
#
_symmetry.space_group_name_H-M   'P 1'
#
loop_
_entity.id
_entity.type
_entity.pdbx_description
1 polymer ?
#
loop_
_entity_poly.entity_id
_entity_poly.type
_entity_poly.pdbx_seq_one_letter_code
_entity_poly.pdbx_strand_id
1 'polypeptide(L)'
;MGKGEQGKPYPLAEDECDDSVYKENGFNIYVSNNIALDRSLPDIRHPNCKQKLYLENLPNTSIIIPFHNEGWSSLLRTIHSIVNRTPDHLIAEIVLVDDYSDRGAYGEKT
;
A
#
# COMPACT_ATOMS: atom_id res chain seq x y z
N MET A 1 -3.39 -9.37 -17.62
CA MET A 1 -3.29 -8.44 -16.47
C MET A 1 -3.76 -9.19 -15.24
N GLY A 2 -3.07 -9.03 -14.11
CA GLY A 2 -3.41 -9.69 -12.85
C GLY A 2 -4.67 -9.12 -12.18
N LYS A 3 -5.12 -9.79 -11.11
CA LYS A 3 -6.26 -9.32 -10.30
C LYS A 3 -5.90 -7.99 -9.63
N GLY A 4 -6.79 -7.00 -9.70
CA GLY A 4 -6.58 -5.68 -9.09
C GLY A 4 -5.67 -4.71 -9.87
N GLU A 5 -5.08 -5.14 -11.00
CA GLU A 5 -4.25 -4.28 -11.85
C GLU A 5 -5.03 -3.13 -12.46
N GLN A 6 -4.35 -2.00 -12.68
CA GLN A 6 -4.94 -0.76 -13.19
C GLN A 6 -6.12 -0.29 -12.32
N GLY A 7 -6.10 -0.62 -11.03
CA GLY A 7 -7.18 -0.30 -10.09
C GLY A 7 -8.52 -0.96 -10.39
N LYS A 8 -8.55 -2.00 -11.25
CA LYS A 8 -9.78 -2.73 -11.56
C LYS A 8 -10.31 -3.45 -10.30
N PRO A 9 -11.64 -3.61 -10.17
CA PRO A 9 -12.22 -4.36 -9.08
C PRO A 9 -11.72 -5.82 -9.10
N TYR A 10 -11.54 -6.39 -7.91
CA TYR A 10 -11.21 -7.81 -7.76
C TYR A 10 -12.46 -8.65 -8.03
N PRO A 11 -12.40 -9.68 -8.89
CA PRO A 11 -13.54 -10.56 -9.14
C PRO A 11 -13.68 -11.54 -7.96
N LEU A 12 -14.57 -11.20 -7.03
CA LEU A 12 -14.97 -12.09 -5.92
C LEU A 12 -15.93 -13.16 -6.41
N ALA A 13 -15.70 -14.41 -6.01
CA ALA A 13 -16.69 -15.48 -6.15
C ALA A 13 -17.71 -15.44 -4.99
N GLU A 14 -18.89 -16.07 -5.17
CA GLU A 14 -19.97 -16.03 -4.17
C GLU A 14 -19.55 -16.65 -2.82
N ASP A 15 -18.68 -17.66 -2.84
CA ASP A 15 -18.10 -18.33 -1.67
C ASP A 15 -17.02 -17.50 -0.97
N GLU A 16 -16.48 -16.46 -1.62
CA GLU A 16 -15.46 -15.56 -1.08
C GLU A 16 -16.06 -14.31 -0.40
N CYS A 17 -17.39 -14.16 -0.45
CA CYS A 17 -18.15 -13.10 0.23
C CYS A 17 -18.49 -13.50 1.67
N ASP A 18 -17.46 -13.65 2.50
CA ASP A 18 -17.61 -13.85 3.95
C ASP A 18 -17.31 -12.53 4.70
N ASP A 19 -18.28 -12.05 5.50
CA ASP A 19 -18.12 -10.85 6.33
C ASP A 19 -17.02 -10.99 7.40
N SER A 20 -16.60 -12.22 7.73
CA SER A 20 -15.52 -12.47 8.68
C SER A 20 -14.19 -11.80 8.29
N VAL A 21 -13.93 -11.64 6.98
CA VAL A 21 -12.68 -11.06 6.45
C VAL A 21 -12.53 -9.56 6.73
N TYR A 22 -13.59 -8.89 7.18
CA TYR A 22 -13.58 -7.48 7.54
C TYR A 22 -13.34 -7.24 9.04
N LYS A 23 -13.54 -8.25 9.89
CA LYS A 23 -13.57 -8.10 11.35
C LYS A 23 -12.27 -7.56 11.93
N GLU A 24 -11.15 -7.94 11.33
CA GLU A 24 -9.82 -7.63 11.85
C GLU A 24 -9.33 -6.23 11.44
N ASN A 25 -9.61 -5.81 10.21
CA ASN A 25 -8.99 -4.61 9.61
C ASN A 25 -10.01 -3.55 9.14
N GLY A 26 -11.31 -3.84 9.18
CA GLY A 26 -12.36 -2.97 8.63
C GLY A 26 -12.45 -2.94 7.10
N PHE A 27 -11.60 -3.71 6.41
CA PHE A 27 -11.59 -3.89 4.96
C PHE A 27 -11.36 -5.37 4.61
N ASN A 28 -11.62 -5.74 3.34
CA ASN A 28 -11.49 -7.12 2.90
C ASN A 28 -10.01 -7.55 2.79
N ILE A 29 -9.49 -8.16 3.86
CA ILE A 29 -8.09 -8.60 3.90
C ILE A 29 -7.81 -9.73 2.91
N TYR A 30 -8.80 -10.58 2.62
CA TYR A 30 -8.69 -11.65 1.64
C TYR A 30 -8.43 -11.11 0.23
N VAL A 31 -9.22 -10.12 -0.21
CA VAL A 31 -9.00 -9.42 -1.48
C VAL A 31 -7.64 -8.74 -1.50
N SER A 32 -7.27 -8.06 -0.41
CA SER A 32 -5.97 -7.40 -0.28
C SER A 32 -4.81 -8.39 -0.47
N ASN A 33 -4.87 -9.58 0.15
CA ASN A 33 -3.84 -10.61 0.04
C ASN A 33 -3.72 -11.18 -1.39
N ASN A 34 -4.80 -11.18 -2.16
CA ASN A 34 -4.84 -11.70 -3.53
C ASN A 34 -4.56 -10.65 -4.61
N ILE A 35 -4.30 -9.40 -4.23
CA ILE A 35 -3.85 -8.34 -5.13
C ILE A 35 -2.33 -8.19 -4.95
N ALA A 36 -1.60 -8.02 -6.06
CA ALA A 36 -0.15 -7.82 -6.03
C ALA A 36 0.26 -6.59 -5.19
N LEU A 37 1.36 -6.69 -4.43
CA LEU A 37 1.86 -5.61 -3.58
C LEU A 37 2.25 -4.37 -4.41
N ASP A 38 2.75 -4.59 -5.62
CA ASP A 38 3.22 -3.59 -6.58
C ASP A 38 2.18 -3.27 -7.67
N ARG A 39 0.90 -3.58 -7.45
CA ARG A 39 -0.16 -3.39 -8.46
C ARG A 39 -0.16 -2.00 -9.10
N SER A 40 -0.42 -1.97 -10.39
CA SER A 40 -0.58 -0.71 -11.12
C SER A 40 -1.90 -0.01 -10.80
N LEU A 41 -1.91 1.32 -10.90
CA LEU A 41 -3.10 2.16 -10.72
C LEU A 41 -3.40 2.94 -12.01
N PRO A 42 -4.67 3.25 -12.29
CA PRO A 42 -5.02 4.08 -13.43
C PRO A 42 -4.61 5.53 -13.15
N ASP A 43 -4.12 6.23 -14.17
CA ASP A 43 -3.79 7.65 -14.05
C ASP A 43 -5.07 8.50 -14.17
N ILE A 44 -5.66 8.84 -13.03
CA ILE A 44 -6.87 9.69 -12.93
C ILE A 44 -6.55 11.18 -12.75
N ARG A 45 -5.27 11.58 -12.84
CA ARG A 45 -4.87 12.98 -12.66
C ARG A 45 -5.40 13.84 -13.80
N HIS A 46 -5.55 15.14 -13.54
CA HIS A 46 -5.90 16.10 -14.60
C HIS A 46 -4.85 16.05 -15.73
N PRO A 47 -5.22 16.11 -17.02
CA PRO A 47 -4.27 16.00 -18.13
C PRO A 47 -3.05 16.92 -18.03
N ASN A 48 -3.26 18.15 -17.55
CA ASN A 48 -2.19 19.15 -17.36
C ASN A 48 -1.15 18.76 -16.29
N CYS A 49 -1.43 17.81 -15.38
CA CYS A 49 -0.47 17.36 -14.38
C CYS A 49 0.76 16.70 -15.03
N LYS A 50 0.62 16.09 -16.21
CA LYS A 50 1.73 15.45 -16.93
C LYS A 50 2.75 16.45 -17.48
N GLN A 51 2.37 17.72 -17.60
CA GLN A 51 3.20 18.80 -18.13
C GLN A 51 3.76 19.70 -17.03
N LYS A 52 3.42 19.46 -15.76
CA LYS A 52 3.94 20.20 -14.61
C LYS A 52 5.43 19.91 -14.45
N LEU A 53 6.23 20.96 -14.39
CA LEU A 53 7.64 20.89 -14.04
C LEU A 53 7.82 21.35 -12.59
N TYR A 54 8.81 20.76 -11.93
CA TYR A 54 9.19 21.06 -10.54
C TYR A 54 10.66 21.48 -10.52
N LEU A 55 11.10 22.03 -9.39
CA LEU A 55 12.53 22.31 -9.18
C LEU A 55 13.33 21.01 -9.27
N GLU A 56 14.50 21.05 -9.89
CA GLU A 56 15.41 19.89 -9.97
C GLU A 56 15.89 19.46 -8.57
N ASN A 57 16.14 20.45 -7.70
CA ASN A 57 16.61 20.23 -6.34
C ASN A 57 15.46 20.46 -5.36
N LEU A 58 14.83 19.37 -4.95
CA LEU A 58 13.87 19.36 -3.86
C LEU A 58 14.55 18.85 -2.58
N PRO A 59 14.12 19.31 -1.39
CA PRO A 59 14.58 18.72 -0.15
C PRO A 59 14.11 17.26 -0.07
N ASN A 60 14.93 16.40 0.53
CA ASN A 60 14.51 15.05 0.87
C ASN A 60 13.46 15.06 2.00
N THR A 61 12.74 13.96 2.16
CA THR A 61 11.72 13.80 3.19
C THR A 61 11.87 12.46 3.91
N SER A 62 11.71 12.48 5.23
CA SER A 62 11.45 11.27 6.02
C SER A 62 9.97 10.95 5.94
N ILE A 63 9.62 9.70 5.63
CA ILE A 63 8.22 9.24 5.51
C ILE A 63 7.91 8.41 6.75
N ILE A 64 7.01 8.90 7.60
CA ILE A 64 6.66 8.26 8.86
C ILE A 64 5.27 7.62 8.72
N ILE A 65 5.18 6.31 8.98
CA ILE A 65 3.95 5.53 8.88
C ILE A 65 3.64 4.94 10.26
N PRO A 66 2.78 5.57 11.07
CA PRO A 66 2.25 4.93 12.26
C PRO A 66 1.28 3.81 11.86
N PHE A 67 1.37 2.67 12.52
CA PHE A 67 0.45 1.55 12.32
C PHE A 67 0.11 0.87 13.66
N HIS A 68 -1.13 0.40 13.77
CA HIS A 68 -1.59 -0.41 14.89
C HIS A 68 -2.45 -1.54 14.34
N ASN A 69 -2.02 -2.79 14.52
CA ASN A 69 -2.76 -3.98 14.06
C ASN A 69 -3.16 -3.90 12.57
N GLU A 70 -2.32 -3.31 11.72
CA GLU A 70 -2.59 -3.15 10.28
C GLU A 70 -2.51 -4.50 9.54
N GLY A 71 -3.25 -4.64 8.44
CA GLY A 71 -3.16 -5.80 7.56
C GLY A 71 -1.78 -5.88 6.90
N TRP A 72 -1.15 -7.07 6.88
CA TRP A 72 0.21 -7.20 6.33
C TRP A 72 0.31 -6.78 4.85
N SER A 73 -0.64 -7.23 4.03
CA SER A 73 -0.66 -6.91 2.60
C SER A 73 -0.97 -5.43 2.32
N SER A 74 -1.75 -4.74 3.17
CA SER A 74 -2.01 -3.30 3.03
C SER A 74 -0.79 -2.47 3.43
N LEU A 75 -0.15 -2.80 4.55
CA LEU A 75 1.07 -2.14 5.01
C LEU A 75 2.21 -2.28 3.99
N LEU A 76 2.49 -3.51 3.54
CA LEU A 76 3.53 -3.76 2.54
C LEU A 76 3.25 -3.05 1.21
N ARG A 77 2.00 -3.04 0.75
CA ARG A 77 1.62 -2.34 -0.48
C ARG A 77 1.78 -0.83 -0.37
N THR A 78 1.60 -0.26 0.82
CA THR A 78 1.92 1.14 1.10
C THR A 78 3.42 1.39 0.90
N ILE A 79 4.26 0.57 1.52
CA ILE A 79 5.73 0.68 1.40
C ILE A 79 6.19 0.50 -0.05
N HIS A 80 5.72 -0.54 -0.74
CA HIS A 80 6.02 -0.79 -2.15
C HIS A 80 5.60 0.38 -3.05
N SER A 81 4.46 1.01 -2.76
CA SER A 81 4.01 2.17 -3.54
C SER A 81 4.92 3.38 -3.37
N ILE A 82 5.45 3.59 -2.16
CA ILE A 82 6.39 4.67 -1.87
C ILE A 82 7.69 4.43 -2.61
N VAL A 83 8.29 3.25 -2.43
CA VAL A 83 9.58 2.88 -3.05
C VAL A 83 9.49 2.92 -4.57
N ASN A 84 8.43 2.38 -5.16
CA ASN A 84 8.35 2.26 -6.62
C ASN A 84 7.92 3.55 -7.34
N ARG A 85 7.39 4.56 -6.63
CA ARG A 85 6.79 5.76 -7.26
C ARG A 85 7.36 7.08 -6.75
N THR A 86 8.34 7.03 -5.85
CA THR A 86 9.05 8.22 -5.35
C THR A 86 10.48 8.15 -5.84
N PRO A 87 11.05 9.21 -6.43
CA PRO A 87 12.46 9.24 -6.78
C PRO A 87 13.34 9.02 -5.54
N ASP A 88 14.28 8.05 -5.60
CA ASP A 88 15.09 7.60 -4.46
C ASP A 88 15.79 8.74 -3.70
N HIS A 89 16.32 9.73 -4.42
CA HIS A 89 17.03 10.87 -3.83
C HIS A 89 16.14 11.79 -2.99
N LEU A 90 14.82 11.71 -3.13
CA LEU A 90 13.86 12.47 -2.33
C LEU A 90 13.46 11.73 -1.05
N ILE A 91 13.77 10.44 -0.93
CA ILE A 91 13.49 9.66 0.28
C ILE A 91 14.72 9.72 1.18
N ALA A 92 14.59 10.35 2.35
CA ALA A 92 15.64 10.28 3.37
C ALA A 92 15.59 8.92 4.09
N GLU A 93 14.40 8.51 4.53
CA GLU A 93 14.12 7.28 5.25
C GLU A 93 12.61 6.98 5.25
N ILE A 94 12.26 5.72 5.51
CA ILE A 94 10.88 5.28 5.78
C ILE A 94 10.86 4.71 7.20
N VAL A 95 10.13 5.36 8.11
CA VAL A 95 10.04 4.97 9.51
C VAL A 95 8.67 4.37 9.77
N LEU A 96 8.63 3.08 10.05
CA LEU A 96 7.41 2.40 10.49
C LEU A 96 7.33 2.49 12.01
N VAL A 97 6.25 3.09 12.53
CA VAL A 97 6.06 3.29 13.97
C VAL A 97 4.93 2.39 14.43
N ASP A 98 5.27 1.33 15.16
CA ASP A 98 4.29 0.43 15.77
C ASP A 98 3.68 1.09 17.01
N ASP A 99 2.38 1.40 16.95
CA ASP A 99 1.60 1.92 18.06
C ASP A 99 1.02 0.77 18.89
N TYR A 100 1.92 -0.04 19.46
CA TYR A 100 1.60 -1.14 20.36
C TYR A 100 0.63 -2.19 19.75
N SER A 101 0.99 -2.73 18.59
CA SER A 101 0.20 -3.81 17.96
C SER A 101 0.22 -5.09 18.80
N ASP A 102 -0.95 -5.73 18.92
CA ASP A 102 -1.15 -7.00 19.64
C ASP A 102 -0.96 -8.23 18.73
N ARG A 103 -0.94 -8.03 17.40
CA ARG A 103 -0.70 -9.10 16.43
C ARG A 103 0.76 -9.57 16.51
N GLY A 104 0.93 -10.87 16.78
CA GLY A 104 2.25 -11.49 16.98
C GLY A 104 3.25 -11.16 15.86
N ALA A 105 4.37 -10.58 16.26
CA ALA A 105 5.60 -10.26 15.52
C ALA A 105 5.49 -10.21 13.99
N TYR A 106 5.54 -8.99 13.44
CA TYR A 106 5.81 -8.65 12.04
C TYR A 106 7.28 -8.95 11.61
N GLY A 107 7.85 -10.03 12.13
CA GLY A 107 9.20 -10.53 11.85
C GLY A 107 9.29 -11.99 12.27
N GLU A 108 9.71 -12.84 11.34
CA GLU A 108 9.85 -14.29 11.49
C GLU A 108 10.50 -14.68 12.83
N LYS A 109 9.90 -15.68 13.50
CA LYS A 109 10.71 -16.65 14.24
C LYS A 109 11.07 -17.78 13.27
N THR A 110 12.38 -17.97 13.11
CA THR A 110 13.14 -19.08 12.47
C THR A 110 13.46 -18.95 10.99
#